data_AF-A0A6G5RQ12-F1
#
_entry.id   AF-A0A6G5RQ12-F1
#
_cell.length_a   1.000
_cell.length_b   1.000
_cell.length_c   1.000
_cell.angle_alpha   90.00
_cell.angle_beta   90.00
_cell.angle_gamma   90.00
#
_symmetry.space_group_name_H-M   'P 1'
#
loop_
_entity.id
_entity.type
_entity.pdbx_description
1 polymer ?
#
loop_
_entity_poly.entity_id
_entity_poly.type
_entity_poly.pdbx_seq_one_letter_code
_entity_poly.pdbx_strand_id
1 'polypeptide(L)'
;MSDSIEWLGEYCFEEPMGGPGMRGGVSLTAVRGLAVEDLLRRVGARDGQIGTCSHYRDLDPLSVDAPWTPCVYGTSGEWSYVLEDSGVCAWYQHWADDNSSVMPRDGEEFVCLYANVAVQPSWLFYSPGDGDLLRAEFRHSLTGPAAESESGRAHLLDSRMRSNGAVWPDPDGFSSPAEWRAFVEDRSAGLHAAVWRSVGEHTGLRIPRGAVESGDLPVALLVDPFM
;
A
#
# COMPACT_ATOMS: atom_id res chain seq x y z
N MET A 1 -7.15 16.97 12.56
CA MET A 1 -6.55 16.39 11.34
C MET A 1 -6.93 14.92 11.34
N SER A 2 -7.38 14.39 10.21
CA SER A 2 -7.81 12.99 10.11
C SER A 2 -6.56 12.15 9.80
N ASP A 3 -6.19 11.23 10.68
CA ASP A 3 -5.15 10.21 10.43
C ASP A 3 -5.61 9.13 9.43
N SER A 4 -6.49 9.49 8.47
CA SER A 4 -6.82 8.67 7.31
C SER A 4 -5.55 8.34 6.54
N ILE A 5 -5.51 7.21 5.83
CA ILE A 5 -4.38 6.88 4.95
C ILE A 5 -4.46 7.56 3.57
N GLU A 6 -5.53 8.30 3.29
CA GLU A 6 -5.75 9.00 2.00
C GLU A 6 -4.59 9.91 1.60
N TRP A 7 -3.99 10.63 2.56
CA TRP A 7 -2.91 11.57 2.29
C TRP A 7 -1.68 10.90 1.65
N LEU A 8 -1.42 9.62 1.93
CA LEU A 8 -0.35 8.86 1.26
C LEU A 8 -0.61 8.76 -0.25
N GLY A 9 -1.87 8.60 -0.64
CA GLY A 9 -2.30 8.63 -2.04
C GLY A 9 -2.24 10.02 -2.66
N GLU A 10 -2.55 11.09 -1.91
CA GLU A 10 -2.45 12.48 -2.39
C GLU A 10 -1.02 12.86 -2.80
N TYR A 11 -0.02 12.33 -2.08
CA TYR A 11 1.38 12.63 -2.33
C TYR A 11 2.12 11.55 -3.10
N CYS A 12 1.44 10.53 -3.62
CA CYS A 12 2.07 9.37 -4.26
C CYS A 12 3.17 9.72 -5.28
N PHE A 13 2.95 10.76 -6.11
CA PHE A 13 3.87 11.17 -7.17
C PHE A 13 4.80 12.34 -6.80
N GLU A 14 4.80 12.79 -5.54
CA GLU A 14 5.83 13.72 -5.10
C GLU A 14 7.18 13.00 -5.05
N GLU A 15 8.25 13.72 -5.37
CA GLU A 15 9.60 13.21 -5.19
C GLU A 15 9.84 12.92 -3.70
N PRO A 16 10.51 11.79 -3.35
CA PRO A 16 10.91 11.53 -1.98
C PRO A 16 11.65 12.75 -1.42
N MET A 17 11.03 13.42 -0.46
CA MET A 17 11.68 14.55 0.18
C MET A 17 12.87 14.00 0.96
N GLY A 18 14.06 14.57 0.79
CA GLY A 18 15.23 14.31 1.67
C GLY A 18 15.03 14.85 3.10
N GLY A 19 13.80 14.88 3.59
CA GLY A 19 13.40 15.27 4.93
C GLY A 19 13.58 14.11 5.92
N PRO A 20 13.26 14.36 7.20
CA PRO A 20 13.51 13.39 8.27
C PRO A 20 12.58 12.16 8.23
N GLY A 21 11.64 12.09 7.30
CA GLY A 21 10.57 11.09 7.24
C GLY A 21 10.14 10.80 5.80
N MET A 22 9.06 10.04 5.64
CA MET A 22 8.60 9.58 4.33
C MET A 22 7.52 10.49 3.76
N ARG A 23 7.66 10.85 2.49
CA ARG A 23 6.63 11.53 1.69
C ARG A 23 6.89 11.28 0.21
N GLY A 24 5.88 10.85 -0.53
CA GLY A 24 6.03 10.47 -1.93
C GLY A 24 6.48 9.02 -2.12
N GLY A 25 5.98 8.38 -3.18
CA GLY A 25 6.35 6.99 -3.54
C GLY A 25 5.98 5.92 -2.52
N VAL A 26 5.24 6.26 -1.45
CA VAL A 26 5.01 5.35 -0.33
C VAL A 26 4.08 4.21 -0.73
N SER A 27 4.54 2.99 -0.49
CA SER A 27 3.74 1.77 -0.56
C SER A 27 3.39 1.29 0.85
N LEU A 28 2.25 0.61 0.98
CA LEU A 28 1.75 0.08 2.24
C LEU A 28 1.55 -1.43 2.14
N THR A 29 2.05 -2.17 3.13
CA THR A 29 1.66 -3.57 3.38
C THR A 29 1.06 -3.65 4.77
N ALA A 30 -0.16 -4.19 4.92
CA ALA A 30 -0.80 -4.34 6.22
C ALA A 30 -1.54 -5.68 6.35
N VAL A 31 -1.51 -6.22 7.57
CA VAL A 31 -2.13 -7.51 7.92
C VAL A 31 -2.87 -7.40 9.25
N ARG A 32 -4.11 -7.88 9.27
CA ARG A 32 -4.94 -7.90 10.48
C ARG A 32 -4.64 -9.15 11.32
N GLY A 33 -4.41 -8.96 12.61
CA GLY A 33 -4.20 -10.05 13.57
C GLY A 33 -2.80 -10.66 13.58
N LEU A 34 -1.87 -10.12 12.78
CA LEU A 34 -0.46 -10.51 12.79
C LEU A 34 0.35 -9.52 13.63
N ALA A 35 1.25 -10.01 14.50
CA ALA A 35 2.17 -9.14 15.24
C ALA A 35 3.10 -8.38 14.28
N VAL A 36 3.47 -7.14 14.62
CA VAL A 36 4.23 -6.30 13.69
C VAL A 36 5.63 -6.84 13.43
N GLU A 37 6.28 -7.47 14.41
CA GLU A 37 7.57 -8.13 14.20
C GLU A 37 7.45 -9.34 13.25
N ASP A 38 6.32 -10.07 13.31
CA ASP A 38 6.08 -11.20 12.41
C ASP A 38 5.76 -10.74 10.99
N LEU A 39 5.07 -9.60 10.84
CA LEU A 39 4.92 -8.95 9.53
C LEU A 39 6.28 -8.53 8.97
N LEU A 40 7.12 -7.86 9.77
CA LEU A 40 8.46 -7.45 9.37
C LEU A 40 9.31 -8.64 8.92
N ARG A 41 9.35 -9.73 9.70
CA ARG A 41 10.04 -10.98 9.30
C ARG A 41 9.49 -11.54 8.00
N ARG A 42 8.16 -11.53 7.85
CA ARG A 42 7.49 -12.01 6.64
C ARG A 42 7.93 -11.21 5.41
N VAL A 43 8.11 -9.89 5.53
CA VAL A 43 8.58 -9.05 4.42
C VAL A 43 10.11 -8.92 4.35
N GLY A 44 10.86 -9.81 5.00
CA GLY A 44 12.31 -9.94 4.82
C GLY A 44 13.19 -9.25 5.88
N ALA A 45 12.62 -8.69 6.95
CA ALA A 45 13.42 -8.17 8.06
C ALA A 45 14.09 -9.32 8.83
N ARG A 46 15.35 -9.10 9.26
CA ARG A 46 16.04 -10.00 10.21
C ARG A 46 15.88 -9.48 11.64
N ASP A 47 15.97 -10.35 12.64
CA ASP A 47 15.78 -9.94 14.06
C ASP A 47 16.72 -8.80 14.49
N GLY A 48 17.98 -8.80 14.05
CA GLY A 48 18.93 -7.72 14.32
C GLY A 48 18.66 -6.42 13.53
N GLN A 49 17.70 -6.44 12.61
CA GLN A 49 17.32 -5.35 11.72
C GLN A 49 15.98 -4.71 12.10
N ILE A 50 15.30 -5.24 13.13
CA ILE A 50 14.06 -4.68 13.67
C ILE A 50 14.41 -3.75 14.84
N GLY A 51 14.02 -2.48 14.75
CA GLY A 51 14.34 -1.49 15.77
C GLY A 51 15.83 -1.14 15.84
N THR A 52 16.55 -1.22 14.71
CA THR A 52 17.96 -0.80 14.58
C THR A 52 18.18 0.63 15.04
N CYS A 53 17.19 1.49 14.79
CA CYS A 53 17.07 2.81 15.37
C CYS A 53 15.68 2.94 16.00
N SER A 54 15.57 3.77 17.04
CA SER A 54 14.28 4.02 17.69
C SER A 54 13.30 4.76 16.77
N HIS A 55 13.81 5.61 15.87
CA HIS A 55 13.00 6.39 14.93
C HIS A 55 13.67 6.49 13.56
N TYR A 56 12.87 6.63 12.50
CA TYR A 56 13.35 6.78 11.13
C TYR A 56 14.25 8.00 10.94
N ARG A 57 13.93 9.14 11.58
CA ARG A 57 14.75 10.36 11.50
C ARG A 57 16.17 10.21 12.04
N ASP A 58 16.40 9.19 12.87
CA ASP A 58 17.70 8.92 13.49
C ASP A 58 18.57 8.01 12.60
N LEU A 59 17.99 7.47 11.52
CA LEU A 59 18.70 6.66 10.53
C LEU A 59 19.50 7.57 9.59
N ASP A 60 20.81 7.32 9.47
CA ASP A 60 21.61 7.90 8.40
C ASP A 60 21.46 7.05 7.13
N PRO A 61 20.82 7.55 6.06
CA PRO A 61 20.63 6.79 4.82
C PRO A 61 21.95 6.36 4.17
N LEU A 62 23.04 7.10 4.39
CA LEU A 62 24.37 6.77 3.87
C LEU A 62 25.05 5.62 4.64
N SER A 63 24.54 5.30 5.84
CA SER A 63 25.02 4.20 6.66
C SER A 63 24.34 2.86 6.37
N VAL A 64 23.28 2.88 5.55
CA VAL A 64 22.56 1.68 5.16
C VAL A 64 23.27 1.03 3.98
N ASP A 65 24.10 0.03 4.28
CA ASP A 65 24.78 -0.76 3.25
C ASP A 65 23.78 -1.63 2.48
N ALA A 66 24.05 -1.84 1.19
CA ALA A 66 23.35 -2.87 0.42
C ALA A 66 23.54 -4.26 1.11
N PRO A 67 22.52 -5.13 1.09
CA PRO A 67 21.26 -5.01 0.38
C PRO A 67 20.14 -4.57 1.33
N TRP A 68 20.27 -3.49 2.10
CA TRP A 68 19.24 -3.11 3.06
C TRP A 68 18.48 -1.86 2.59
N THR A 69 17.16 -1.86 2.77
CA THR A 69 16.29 -0.71 2.53
C THR A 69 15.47 -0.40 3.78
N PRO A 70 15.33 0.88 4.16
CA PRO A 70 14.59 1.22 5.36
C PRO A 70 13.08 1.23 5.12
N CYS A 71 12.34 0.77 6.13
CA CYS A 71 10.89 0.87 6.19
C CYS A 71 10.46 1.44 7.56
N VAL A 72 9.29 2.09 7.61
CA VAL A 72 8.65 2.39 8.90
C VAL A 72 7.50 1.44 9.16
N TYR A 73 7.24 1.13 10.41
CA TYR A 73 6.20 0.19 10.79
C TYR A 73 5.40 0.67 11.99
N GLY A 74 4.25 0.04 12.21
CA GLY A 74 3.42 0.34 13.36
C GLY A 74 2.15 -0.51 13.39
N THR A 75 1.22 -0.08 14.24
CA THR A 75 -0.10 -0.72 14.36
C THR A 75 -1.22 0.30 14.27
N SER A 76 -2.38 -0.15 13.79
CA SER A 76 -3.62 0.63 13.73
C SER A 76 -4.80 -0.28 14.09
N GLY A 77 -5.19 -0.26 15.37
CA GLY A 77 -6.16 -1.22 15.89
C GLY A 77 -5.61 -2.64 15.82
N GLU A 78 -6.31 -3.53 15.13
CA GLU A 78 -5.88 -4.93 14.93
C GLU A 78 -4.89 -5.13 13.76
N TRP A 79 -4.56 -4.06 13.04
CA TRP A 79 -3.67 -4.11 11.89
C TRP A 79 -2.23 -3.82 12.29
N SER A 80 -1.30 -4.64 11.81
CA SER A 80 0.11 -4.28 11.69
C SER A 80 0.38 -3.77 10.29
N TYR A 81 1.24 -2.76 10.15
CA TYR A 81 1.58 -2.18 8.85
C TYR A 81 3.07 -1.90 8.69
N VAL A 82 3.50 -1.88 7.44
CA VAL A 82 4.83 -1.47 6.96
C VAL A 82 4.63 -0.44 5.85
N LEU A 83 5.42 0.63 5.86
CA LEU A 83 5.51 1.64 4.82
C LEU A 83 6.92 1.69 4.24
N GLU A 84 7.00 1.79 2.93
CA GLU A 84 8.25 1.78 2.16
C GLU A 84 8.17 2.89 1.09
N ASP A 85 9.19 3.73 0.98
CA ASP A 85 9.28 4.82 0.00
C ASP A 85 10.38 4.58 -1.07
N SER A 86 10.95 3.38 -1.09
CA SER A 86 11.99 2.93 -2.03
C SER A 86 11.50 2.74 -3.48
N GLY A 87 10.27 3.15 -3.80
CA GLY A 87 9.63 3.00 -5.11
C GLY A 87 9.06 1.60 -5.38
N VAL A 88 9.40 0.59 -4.57
CA VAL A 88 8.81 -0.76 -4.59
C VAL A 88 8.65 -1.31 -3.17
N CYS A 89 7.55 -2.02 -2.90
CA CYS A 89 7.39 -2.72 -1.62
C CYS A 89 7.97 -4.13 -1.65
N ALA A 90 8.67 -4.52 -0.59
CA ALA A 90 9.32 -5.81 -0.42
C ALA A 90 8.34 -6.98 -0.53
N TRP A 91 7.11 -6.81 -0.02
CA TRP A 91 6.08 -7.85 -0.14
C TRP A 91 5.78 -8.19 -1.60
N TYR A 92 5.60 -7.18 -2.47
CA TYR A 92 5.29 -7.41 -3.88
C TYR A 92 6.41 -8.18 -4.57
N GLN A 93 7.66 -7.84 -4.28
CA GLN A 93 8.79 -8.50 -4.93
C GLN A 93 8.93 -9.95 -4.50
N HIS A 94 8.83 -10.23 -3.20
CA HIS A 94 8.81 -11.61 -2.72
C HIS A 94 7.65 -12.41 -3.33
N TRP A 95 6.47 -11.81 -3.46
CA TRP A 95 5.35 -12.46 -4.15
C TRP A 95 5.65 -12.71 -5.65
N ALA A 96 6.24 -11.73 -6.34
CA ALA A 96 6.62 -11.84 -7.75
C ALA A 96 7.71 -12.91 -7.99
N ASP A 97 8.55 -13.19 -7.00
CA ASP A 97 9.57 -14.25 -6.99
C ASP A 97 9.03 -15.61 -6.50
N ASP A 98 7.70 -15.79 -6.50
CA ASP A 98 7.02 -17.02 -6.07
C ASP A 98 7.33 -17.44 -4.61
N ASN A 99 7.72 -16.49 -3.74
CA ASN A 99 7.96 -16.78 -2.32
C ASN A 99 6.64 -16.92 -1.56
N SER A 100 6.12 -18.15 -1.50
CA SER A 100 4.88 -18.48 -0.77
C SER A 100 4.88 -18.08 0.72
N SER A 101 6.03 -17.85 1.35
CA SER A 101 6.08 -17.47 2.77
C SER A 101 5.51 -16.07 3.05
N VAL A 102 5.43 -15.20 2.03
CA VAL A 102 4.87 -13.86 2.16
C VAL A 102 3.36 -13.80 1.96
N MET A 103 2.74 -14.92 1.55
CA MET A 103 1.31 -14.98 1.29
C MET A 103 0.49 -14.82 2.57
N PRO A 104 -0.67 -14.15 2.48
CA PRO A 104 -1.63 -14.14 3.57
C PRO A 104 -2.08 -15.57 3.86
N ARG A 105 -2.23 -15.89 5.14
CA ARG A 105 -2.69 -17.20 5.62
C ARG A 105 -4.20 -17.17 5.85
N ASP A 106 -4.81 -18.34 5.91
CA ASP A 106 -6.23 -18.46 6.28
C ASP A 106 -6.53 -17.71 7.58
N GLY A 107 -7.57 -16.88 7.55
CA GLY A 107 -7.98 -16.00 8.64
C GLY A 107 -7.25 -14.66 8.71
N GLU A 108 -6.20 -14.43 7.93
CA GLU A 108 -5.50 -13.15 7.85
C GLU A 108 -6.12 -12.26 6.78
N GLU A 109 -6.70 -11.13 7.21
CA GLU A 109 -7.07 -10.08 6.26
C GLU A 109 -5.81 -9.29 5.89
N PHE A 110 -5.59 -9.10 4.59
CA PHE A 110 -4.35 -8.54 4.04
C PHE A 110 -4.66 -7.44 3.04
N VAL A 111 -3.84 -6.38 3.05
CA VAL A 111 -3.84 -5.38 1.99
C VAL A 111 -2.42 -4.94 1.65
N CYS A 112 -2.13 -4.83 0.35
CA CYS A 112 -0.95 -4.14 -0.14
C CYS A 112 -1.35 -3.10 -1.18
N LEU A 113 -0.97 -1.84 -0.94
CA LEU A 113 -1.05 -0.74 -1.89
C LEU A 113 0.36 -0.47 -2.41
N TYR A 114 0.61 -0.92 -3.63
CA TYR A 114 1.89 -0.76 -4.30
C TYR A 114 1.84 0.46 -5.22
N ALA A 115 2.56 1.52 -4.85
CA ALA A 115 2.58 2.77 -5.58
C ALA A 115 3.20 2.64 -6.98
N ASN A 116 4.23 1.79 -7.15
CA ASN A 116 4.92 1.52 -8.42
C ASN A 116 5.23 2.78 -9.27
N VAL A 117 5.73 3.83 -8.62
CA VAL A 117 5.95 5.13 -9.29
C VAL A 117 7.02 5.07 -10.38
N ALA A 118 7.94 4.09 -10.31
CA ALA A 118 9.05 3.95 -11.25
C ALA A 118 8.66 3.29 -12.58
N VAL A 119 7.77 2.30 -12.58
CA VAL A 119 7.51 1.47 -13.77
C VAL A 119 6.05 1.54 -14.24
N GLN A 120 5.10 1.90 -13.37
CA GLN A 120 3.64 1.80 -13.59
C GLN A 120 3.18 0.41 -14.08
N PRO A 121 1.94 -0.02 -13.79
CA PRO A 121 0.89 0.65 -13.02
C PRO A 121 1.01 0.42 -11.50
N SER A 122 0.32 1.25 -10.72
CA SER A 122 0.10 1.03 -9.27
C SER A 122 -0.93 -0.09 -9.05
N TRP A 123 -0.75 -0.87 -7.98
CA TRP A 123 -1.56 -2.06 -7.71
C TRP A 123 -2.16 -2.07 -6.31
N LEU A 124 -3.37 -2.60 -6.22
CA LEU A 124 -4.01 -3.05 -4.97
C LEU A 124 -3.98 -4.57 -4.95
N PHE A 125 -3.49 -5.14 -3.86
CA PHE A 125 -3.65 -6.55 -3.50
C PHE A 125 -4.47 -6.66 -2.23
N TYR A 126 -5.40 -7.60 -2.17
CA TYR A 126 -6.29 -7.76 -1.03
C TYR A 126 -6.63 -9.23 -0.82
N SER A 127 -6.55 -9.70 0.43
CA SER A 127 -7.14 -10.96 0.84
C SER A 127 -8.16 -10.69 1.95
N PRO A 128 -9.42 -11.16 1.81
CA PRO A 128 -10.43 -10.97 2.84
C PRO A 128 -10.29 -11.93 4.04
N GLY A 129 -9.32 -12.86 3.99
CA GLY A 129 -9.05 -13.85 5.03
C GLY A 129 -9.53 -15.27 4.72
N ASP A 130 -9.96 -15.55 3.49
CA ASP A 130 -10.32 -16.88 2.98
C ASP A 130 -9.17 -17.60 2.25
N GLY A 131 -7.98 -17.01 2.24
CA GLY A 131 -6.79 -17.54 1.56
C GLY A 131 -6.65 -17.10 0.11
N ASP A 132 -7.70 -16.51 -0.48
CA ASP A 132 -7.63 -15.97 -1.84
C ASP A 132 -6.94 -14.61 -1.85
N LEU A 133 -6.04 -14.41 -2.81
CA LEU A 133 -5.37 -13.13 -3.06
C LEU A 133 -5.95 -12.50 -4.32
N LEU A 134 -6.73 -11.44 -4.13
CA LEU A 134 -7.26 -10.62 -5.20
C LEU A 134 -6.27 -9.50 -5.54
N ARG A 135 -6.25 -9.08 -6.81
CA ARG A 135 -5.44 -7.96 -7.26
C ARG A 135 -6.14 -7.13 -8.34
N ALA A 136 -5.88 -5.84 -8.34
CA ALA A 136 -6.33 -4.93 -9.39
C ALA A 136 -5.33 -3.79 -9.56
N GLU A 137 -5.11 -3.33 -10.79
CA GLU A 137 -4.45 -2.03 -10.98
C GLU A 137 -5.37 -0.93 -10.46
N PHE A 138 -4.78 0.17 -10.00
CA PHE A 138 -5.56 1.37 -9.67
C PHE A 138 -6.36 1.79 -10.91
N ARG A 139 -7.64 2.14 -10.72
CA ARG A 139 -8.73 2.34 -11.72
C ARG A 139 -9.56 1.12 -12.04
N HIS A 140 -9.11 -0.10 -11.74
CA HIS A 140 -9.84 -1.32 -12.06
C HIS A 140 -10.58 -1.87 -10.84
N SER A 141 -11.64 -2.63 -11.12
CA SER A 141 -12.40 -3.33 -10.10
C SER A 141 -11.63 -4.53 -9.57
N LEU A 142 -11.70 -4.75 -8.26
CA LEU A 142 -11.08 -5.90 -7.58
C LEU A 142 -11.85 -7.21 -7.82
N THR A 143 -13.17 -7.12 -7.99
CA THR A 143 -14.06 -8.27 -8.14
C THR A 143 -14.61 -8.45 -9.56
N GLY A 144 -14.18 -7.62 -10.51
CA GLY A 144 -14.73 -7.62 -11.87
C GLY A 144 -16.14 -7.00 -11.95
N PRO A 145 -16.88 -7.19 -13.06
CA PRO A 145 -18.27 -6.75 -13.16
C PRO A 145 -19.11 -7.45 -12.09
N ALA A 146 -19.97 -6.68 -11.41
CA ALA A 146 -20.67 -7.03 -10.17
C ALA A 146 -21.04 -8.52 -10.04
N ALA A 147 -20.42 -9.20 -9.06
CA ALA A 147 -20.75 -10.58 -8.71
C ALA A 147 -22.09 -10.66 -7.94
N GLU A 148 -22.82 -11.75 -8.11
CA GLU A 148 -24.18 -12.01 -7.60
C GLU A 148 -24.32 -12.04 -6.06
N SER A 149 -23.21 -11.90 -5.32
CA SER A 149 -23.17 -11.89 -3.85
C SER A 149 -22.57 -10.58 -3.33
N GLU A 150 -23.45 -9.67 -2.93
CA GLU A 150 -23.09 -8.32 -2.46
C GLU A 150 -22.47 -8.29 -1.04
N SER A 151 -22.35 -9.43 -0.35
CA SER A 151 -22.03 -9.45 1.09
C SER A 151 -20.58 -9.77 1.46
N GLY A 152 -19.72 -10.09 0.49
CA GLY A 152 -18.31 -10.42 0.76
C GLY A 152 -17.44 -9.19 1.04
N ARG A 153 -16.40 -9.32 1.87
CA ARG A 153 -15.49 -8.19 2.19
C ARG A 153 -14.82 -7.59 0.95
N ALA A 154 -14.44 -8.41 -0.02
CA ALA A 154 -13.90 -7.94 -1.29
C ALA A 154 -14.91 -7.10 -2.08
N HIS A 155 -16.18 -7.50 -2.08
CA HIS A 155 -17.25 -6.73 -2.72
C HIS A 155 -17.54 -5.41 -2.00
N LEU A 156 -17.48 -5.41 -0.67
CA LEU A 156 -17.58 -4.18 0.14
C LEU A 156 -16.45 -3.20 -0.19
N LEU A 157 -15.20 -3.69 -0.31
CA LEU A 157 -14.08 -2.87 -0.73
C LEU A 157 -14.28 -2.35 -2.16
N ASP A 158 -14.68 -3.20 -3.11
CA ASP A 158 -14.94 -2.79 -4.50
C ASP A 158 -16.06 -1.75 -4.61
N SER A 159 -17.14 -1.92 -3.86
CA SER A 159 -18.25 -0.96 -3.77
C SER A 159 -17.79 0.40 -3.25
N ARG A 160 -16.92 0.41 -2.23
CA ARG A 160 -16.30 1.64 -1.72
C ARG A 160 -15.41 2.29 -2.78
N MET A 161 -14.55 1.52 -3.43
CA MET A 161 -13.70 2.02 -4.52
C MET A 161 -14.53 2.66 -5.63
N ARG A 162 -15.64 2.05 -6.04
CA ARG A 162 -16.58 2.66 -7.01
C ARG A 162 -17.17 3.96 -6.49
N SER A 163 -17.69 3.98 -5.26
CA SER A 163 -18.31 5.17 -4.67
C SER A 163 -17.35 6.36 -4.52
N ASN A 164 -16.07 6.07 -4.28
CA ASN A 164 -15.01 7.07 -4.14
C ASN A 164 -14.37 7.46 -5.49
N GLY A 165 -14.80 6.87 -6.61
CA GLY A 165 -14.27 7.17 -7.95
C GLY A 165 -12.93 6.51 -8.28
N ALA A 166 -12.54 5.51 -7.49
CA ALA A 166 -11.30 4.74 -7.68
C ALA A 166 -11.43 3.62 -8.73
N VAL A 167 -12.66 3.28 -9.15
CA VAL A 167 -12.93 2.39 -10.28
C VAL A 167 -13.49 3.20 -11.44
N TRP A 168 -12.83 3.14 -12.58
CA TRP A 168 -13.23 3.86 -13.78
C TRP A 168 -14.17 3.01 -14.65
N PRO A 169 -15.09 3.65 -15.38
CA PRO A 169 -15.88 2.97 -16.41
C PRO A 169 -14.97 2.42 -17.52
N ASP A 170 -15.46 1.39 -18.20
CA ASP A 170 -14.80 0.84 -19.39
C ASP A 170 -14.74 1.91 -20.50
N PRO A 171 -13.61 2.04 -21.24
CA PRO A 171 -13.50 2.93 -22.39
C PRO A 171 -14.64 2.77 -23.42
N ASP A 172 -15.20 1.56 -23.57
CA ASP A 172 -16.31 1.28 -24.49
C ASP A 172 -17.63 1.97 -24.07
N GLY A 173 -17.71 2.46 -22.83
CA GLY A 173 -18.84 3.24 -22.33
C GLY A 173 -18.87 4.71 -22.79
N PHE A 174 -17.84 5.18 -23.50
CA PHE A 174 -17.73 6.56 -23.97
C PHE A 174 -18.09 6.67 -25.46
N SER A 175 -18.65 7.81 -25.87
CA SER A 175 -19.10 8.03 -27.24
C SER A 175 -17.93 8.23 -28.21
N SER A 176 -16.73 8.53 -27.71
CA SER A 176 -15.52 8.68 -28.52
C SER A 176 -14.22 8.55 -27.71
N PRO A 177 -13.07 8.26 -28.37
CA PRO A 177 -11.76 8.31 -27.72
C PRO A 177 -11.34 9.70 -27.21
N ALA A 178 -11.94 10.79 -27.71
CA ALA A 178 -11.68 12.13 -27.22
C ALA A 178 -12.37 12.37 -25.86
N GLU A 179 -13.59 11.87 -25.71
CA GLU A 179 -14.34 11.92 -24.46
C GLU A 179 -13.66 11.07 -23.38
N TRP A 180 -13.19 9.87 -23.73
CA TRP A 180 -12.39 9.05 -22.82
C TRP A 180 -11.12 9.76 -22.34
N ARG A 181 -10.36 10.38 -23.25
CA ARG A 181 -9.14 11.12 -22.87
C ARG A 181 -9.44 12.30 -21.95
N ALA A 182 -10.48 13.08 -22.25
CA ALA A 182 -10.91 14.18 -21.39
C ALA A 182 -11.30 13.68 -19.98
N PHE A 183 -11.97 12.53 -19.89
CA PHE A 183 -12.27 11.88 -18.62
C PHE A 183 -10.99 11.47 -17.86
N VAL A 184 -10.03 10.84 -18.53
CA VAL A 184 -8.76 10.43 -17.91
C VAL A 184 -7.97 11.64 -17.40
N GLU A 185 -7.88 12.71 -18.20
CA GLU A 185 -7.19 13.94 -17.83
C GLU A 185 -7.83 14.57 -16.58
N ASP A 186 -9.16 14.68 -16.54
CA ASP A 186 -9.92 15.22 -15.41
C ASP A 186 -9.78 14.38 -14.13
N ARG A 187 -9.80 13.05 -14.25
CA ARG A 187 -9.86 12.12 -13.11
C ARG A 187 -8.51 11.62 -12.61
N SER A 188 -7.45 11.78 -13.39
CA SER A 188 -6.11 11.26 -13.05
C SER A 188 -5.56 11.82 -11.74
N ALA A 189 -5.74 13.13 -11.50
CA ALA A 189 -5.11 13.86 -10.37
C ALA A 189 -5.63 13.48 -8.97
N GLY A 190 -6.63 12.60 -8.86
CA GLY A 190 -7.17 12.13 -7.57
C GLY A 190 -7.30 10.62 -7.42
N LEU A 191 -6.85 9.85 -8.41
CA LEU A 191 -7.06 8.40 -8.44
C LEU A 191 -6.44 7.70 -7.23
N HIS A 192 -5.18 7.99 -6.92
CA HIS A 192 -4.47 7.37 -5.80
C HIS A 192 -5.15 7.72 -4.47
N ALA A 193 -5.41 9.00 -4.21
CA ALA A 193 -6.15 9.42 -3.01
C ALA A 193 -7.48 8.67 -2.85
N ALA A 194 -8.24 8.48 -3.95
CA ALA A 194 -9.50 7.73 -3.93
C ALA A 194 -9.32 6.23 -3.58
N VAL A 195 -8.28 5.56 -4.10
CA VAL A 195 -7.98 4.15 -3.76
C VAL A 195 -7.59 4.04 -2.28
N TRP A 196 -6.66 4.89 -1.83
CA TRP A 196 -6.18 4.89 -0.45
C TRP A 196 -7.31 5.22 0.54
N ARG A 197 -8.17 6.19 0.22
CA ARG A 197 -9.39 6.48 1.01
C ARG A 197 -10.29 5.25 1.11
N SER A 198 -10.54 4.57 0.01
CA SER A 198 -11.42 3.40 -0.02
C SER A 198 -10.90 2.25 0.85
N VAL A 199 -9.59 1.99 0.80
CA VAL A 199 -8.94 1.02 1.69
C VAL A 199 -9.01 1.46 3.15
N GLY A 200 -8.73 2.73 3.45
CA GLY A 200 -8.81 3.27 4.80
C GLY A 200 -10.21 3.16 5.42
N GLU A 201 -11.25 3.51 4.66
CA GLU A 201 -12.65 3.39 5.07
C GLU A 201 -13.10 1.93 5.24
N HIS A 202 -12.59 1.02 4.42
CA HIS A 202 -12.91 -0.40 4.48
C HIS A 202 -12.25 -1.09 5.69
N THR A 203 -10.95 -0.85 5.87
CA THR A 203 -10.12 -1.53 6.86
C THR A 203 -10.13 -0.86 8.24
N GLY A 204 -10.45 0.44 8.28
CA GLY A 204 -10.29 1.28 9.46
C GLY A 204 -8.84 1.69 9.74
N LEU A 205 -7.91 1.42 8.82
CA LEU A 205 -6.50 1.81 8.95
C LEU A 205 -6.34 3.31 9.14
N ARG A 206 -5.53 3.67 10.13
CA ARG A 206 -5.14 5.05 10.42
C ARG A 206 -3.62 5.12 10.59
N ILE A 207 -2.99 6.02 9.84
CA ILE A 207 -1.55 6.22 9.89
C ILE A 207 -1.29 7.70 10.23
N PRO A 208 -0.56 7.99 11.33
CA PRO A 208 -0.36 9.34 11.81
C PRO A 208 0.56 10.11 10.87
N ARG A 209 -0.03 10.96 10.00
CA ARG A 209 0.70 11.77 9.01
C ARG A 209 1.89 12.50 9.62
N GLY A 210 1.65 13.18 10.74
CA GLY A 210 2.68 13.97 11.42
C GLY A 210 3.90 13.15 11.81
N ALA A 211 3.71 11.92 12.30
CA ALA A 211 4.81 11.04 12.72
C ALA A 211 5.53 10.40 11.52
N VAL A 212 4.83 10.13 10.41
CA VAL A 212 5.48 9.64 9.19
C VAL A 212 6.36 10.73 8.58
N GLU A 213 5.82 11.94 8.42
CA GLU A 213 6.55 13.07 7.81
C GLU A 213 7.70 13.57 8.70
N SER A 214 7.59 13.48 10.04
CA SER A 214 8.66 13.84 10.98
C SER A 214 9.69 12.73 11.22
N GLY A 215 9.42 11.51 10.73
CA GLY A 215 10.24 10.32 10.98
C GLY A 215 10.22 9.83 12.42
N ASP A 216 9.15 10.09 13.17
CA ASP A 216 8.95 9.66 14.57
C ASP A 216 8.42 8.22 14.68
N LEU A 217 8.23 7.51 13.57
CA LEU A 217 7.88 6.09 13.58
C LEU A 217 9.13 5.20 13.69
N PRO A 218 9.00 4.01 14.31
CA PRO A 218 10.11 3.07 14.41
C PRO A 218 10.50 2.56 13.02
N VAL A 219 11.77 2.23 12.89
CA VAL A 219 12.40 1.83 11.62
C VAL A 219 12.91 0.40 11.69
N ALA A 220 12.77 -0.32 10.59
CA ALA A 220 13.41 -1.60 10.36
C ALA A 220 14.12 -1.57 9.00
N LEU A 221 15.08 -2.47 8.82
CA LEU A 221 15.73 -2.68 7.53
C LEU A 221 15.22 -3.98 6.89
N LEU A 222 14.76 -3.89 5.64
CA LEU A 222 14.32 -4.99 4.80
C LEU A 222 15.41 -5.34 3.81
N VAL A 223 15.52 -6.62 3.45
CA VAL A 223 16.40 -7.03 2.36
C VAL A 223 15.89 -6.40 1.06
N ASP A 224 16.76 -5.65 0.38
CA ASP A 224 16.53 -5.11 -0.94
C ASP A 224 16.22 -6.29 -1.86
N PRO A 225 15.00 -6.33 -2.38
CA PRO A 225 14.55 -7.45 -3.19
C PRO A 225 15.17 -7.49 -4.61
N PHE A 226 15.95 -6.50 -5.02
CA PHE A 226 16.68 -6.51 -6.31
C PHE A 226 18.11 -7.08 -6.24
N MET A 227 18.55 -7.55 -5.06
CA MET A 227 19.92 -8.02 -4.81
C MET A 227 20.06 -9.54 -4.69
#